data_AF-A0A822DUT3-F1
#
_entry.id   AF-A0A822DUT3-F1
#
_cell.length_a   1.000
_cell.length_b   1.000
_cell.length_c   1.000
_cell.angle_alpha   90.00
_cell.angle_beta   90.00
_cell.angle_gamma   90.00
#
_symmetry.space_group_name_H-M   'P 1'
#
loop_
_entity.id
_entity.type
_entity.pdbx_description
1 polymer ?
#
loop_
_entity_poly.entity_id
_entity_poly.type
_entity_poly.pdbx_seq_one_letter_code
_entity_poly.pdbx_strand_id
1 'polypeptide(L)' 'MNTPNFEQPFILELDACEYGVGAVLTQEYEEKKYVIAYASRTLSTAERNYGATEREALAI' A
#
# COMPACT_ATOMS: atom_id res chain seq x y z
N MET A 1 -19.38 -0.40 2.06
CA MET A 1 -18.35 0.58 2.43
C MET A 1 -17.97 0.23 3.86
N ASN A 2 -16.82 -0.41 4.06
CA ASN A 2 -16.35 -0.70 5.41
C ASN A 2 -15.81 0.59 5.99
N THR A 3 -16.44 1.07 7.06
CA THR A 3 -15.98 2.25 7.78
C THR A 3 -14.70 1.91 8.52
N PRO A 4 -13.61 2.68 8.37
CA PRO A 4 -12.38 2.45 9.11
C PRO A 4 -12.64 2.58 10.61
N ASN A 5 -12.16 1.62 11.40
CA ASN A 5 -12.16 1.71 12.85
C ASN A 5 -10.77 2.14 13.34
N PHE A 6 -10.65 3.34 13.87
CA PHE A 6 -9.38 3.87 14.35
C PHE A 6 -8.89 3.24 15.67
N GLU A 7 -9.72 2.44 16.34
CA GLU A 7 -9.33 1.67 17.52
C GLU A 7 -8.65 0.34 17.18
N GLN A 8 -8.67 -0.07 15.90
CA GLN A 8 -8.05 -1.31 15.44
C GLN A 8 -6.81 -1.03 14.58
N PRO A 9 -5.83 -1.96 14.58
CA PRO A 9 -4.64 -1.81 13.75
C PRO A 9 -5.00 -1.79 12.27
N PHE A 10 -4.28 -0.97 11.52
CA PHE A 10 -4.29 -1.00 10.07
C PHE A 10 -3.17 -1.89 9.57
N ILE A 11 -3.46 -2.66 8.53
CA ILE A 11 -2.51 -3.50 7.82
C ILE A 11 -2.29 -2.86 6.45
N LEU A 12 -1.05 -2.46 6.18
CA LEU A 12 -0.66 -1.88 4.91
C LEU A 12 0.13 -2.92 4.12
N GLU A 13 -0.41 -3.30 2.96
CA GLU A 13 0.23 -4.22 2.02
C GLU A 13 0.66 -3.41 0.79
N LEU A 14 1.96 -3.44 0.48
CA LEU A 14 2.58 -2.65 -0.59
C LEU A 14 3.17 -3.58 -1.65
N ASP A 15 3.08 -3.16 -2.90
CA ASP A 15 3.77 -3.79 -4.02
C ASP A 15 4.34 -2.71 -4.94
N ALA A 16 5.52 -2.97 -5.52
CA ALA A 16 6.22 -2.02 -6.36
C ALA A 16 6.67 -2.67 -7.67
N CYS A 17 6.47 -1.97 -8.79
CA CYS A 17 6.98 -2.37 -10.09
C CYS A 17 7.88 -1.28 -10.69
N GLU A 18 8.39 -1.49 -11.90
CA GLU A 18 9.23 -0.49 -12.60
C GLU A 18 8.51 0.81 -12.94
N TYR A 19 7.17 0.82 -12.90
CA TYR A 19 6.37 1.96 -13.35
C TYR A 19 5.66 2.69 -12.21
N GLY A 20 5.43 2.03 -11.09
CA GLY A 20 4.54 2.50 -10.05
C GLY A 20 4.61 1.67 -8.78
N VAL A 21 4.00 2.20 -7.74
CA VAL A 21 3.77 1.53 -6.46
C VAL A 21 2.28 1.44 -6.20
N GLY A 22 1.85 0.32 -5.65
CA GLY A 22 0.49 0.04 -5.24
C GLY A 22 0.43 -0.26 -3.75
N ALA A 23 -0.68 0.10 -3.12
CA ALA A 23 -0.93 -0.09 -1.70
C ALA A 23 -2.38 -0.52 -1.47
N VAL A 24 -2.57 -1.47 -0.57
CA VAL A 24 -3.87 -1.85 -0.03
C VAL A 24 -3.86 -1.63 1.46
N LEU A 25 -4.79 -0.80 1.93
CA LEU A 25 -5.03 -0.60 3.35
C LEU A 25 -6.15 -1.53 3.78
N THR A 26 -5.84 -2.48 4.66
CA THR A 26 -6.81 -3.43 5.22
C THR A 26 -6.88 -3.33 6.74
N GLN A 27 -7.96 -3.87 7.30
CA GLN A 27 -8.13 -4.09 8.74
C GLN A 27 -8.69 -5.48 8.96
N GLU A 28 -8.34 -6.11 10.07
CA GLU A 28 -8.81 -7.45 10.41
C GLU A 28 -9.89 -7.37 11.50
N TYR A 29 -11.09 -7.89 11.18
CA TYR A 29 -12.19 -8.04 12.14
C TYR A 29 -12.66 -9.49 12.11
N GLU A 30 -12.84 -10.10 13.28
CA GLU A 30 -13.33 -11.49 13.39
C GLU A 30 -12.58 -12.46 12.47
N GLU A 31 -11.23 -12.36 12.45
CA GLU A 31 -10.34 -13.19 11.63
C GLU A 31 -10.54 -13.03 10.10
N LYS A 32 -11.20 -11.95 9.67
CA LYS A 32 -11.37 -11.60 8.26
C LYS A 32 -10.71 -10.27 7.95
N LYS A 33 -9.92 -10.23 6.89
CA LYS A 33 -9.38 -8.98 6.32
C LYS A 33 -10.46 -8.26 5.53
N TYR A 34 -10.62 -6.97 5.80
CA TYR A 34 -11.48 -6.07 5.07
C TYR A 34 -10.66 -4.95 4.45
N VAL A 35 -10.91 -4.68 3.17
CA VAL A 35 -10.25 -3.57 2.48
C VAL A 35 -10.92 -2.26 2.85
N ILE A 36 -10.11 -1.32 3.31
CA ILE A 36 -10.51 0.05 3.64
C ILE A 36 -10.27 0.96 2.44
N ALA A 37 -9.09 0.88 1.83
CA ALA A 37 -8.70 1.74 0.73
C ALA A 37 -7.65 1.09 -0.18
N TYR A 38 -7.61 1.56 -1.42
CA TYR A 38 -6.53 1.31 -2.37
C TYR A 38 -5.82 2.63 -2.65
N ALA A 39 -4.50 2.61 -2.72
CA ALA A 39 -3.71 3.73 -3.21
C ALA A 39 -2.72 3.24 -4.26
N SER A 40 -2.42 4.07 -5.23
CA SER A 40 -1.38 3.80 -6.21
C SER A 40 -0.76 5.10 -6.69
N ARG A 41 0.52 5.03 -7.05
CA ARG A 41 1.28 6.16 -7.56
C ARG A 41 2.20 5.71 -8.68
N THR A 42 2.22 6.44 -9.78
CA THR A 42 3.21 6.26 -10.84
C THR A 42 4.54 6.85 -10.39
N LEU A 43 5.63 6.13 -10.62
CA LEU A 43 6.98 6.61 -10.35
C LEU A 43 7.40 7.63 -11.41
N SER A 44 8.01 8.73 -10.96
CA SER A 44 8.68 9.70 -11.82
C SER A 44 9.88 9.08 -12.53
N THR A 45 10.35 9.70 -13.60
CA THR A 45 11.52 9.22 -14.36
C THR A 45 12.75 8.96 -13.49
N ALA A 46 12.96 9.77 -12.45
CA ALA A 46 14.07 9.58 -11.52
C ALA A 46 13.86 8.33 -10.64
N GLU A 47 12.67 8.15 -10.09
CA GLU A 47 12.34 7.05 -9.17
C GLU A 47 12.28 5.69 -9.86
N ARG A 48 12.01 5.64 -11.17
CA ARG A 48 12.08 4.39 -11.96
C ARG A 48 13.49 3.82 -12.04
N ASN A 49 14.52 4.65 -11.85
CA ASN A 49 15.92 4.19 -11.86
C ASN A 49 16.36 3.61 -10.51
N TYR A 50 15.53 3.69 -9.47
CA TYR A 50 15.82 3.10 -8.18
C TYR A 50 15.78 1.57 -8.26
N GLY A 51 16.51 0.88 -7.39
CA GLY A 51 16.42 -0.57 -7.20
C GLY A 51 15.06 -0.99 -6.66
N ALA A 52 14.74 -2.28 -6.72
CA ALA A 52 13.46 -2.80 -6.24
C ALA A 52 13.19 -2.43 -4.76
N THR A 53 14.19 -2.63 -3.88
CA THR A 53 14.10 -2.30 -2.46
C THR A 53 13.88 -0.79 -2.21
N GLU A 54 14.51 0.06 -3.01
CA GLU A 54 14.34 1.52 -2.90
C GLU A 54 12.94 1.96 -3.37
N ARG A 55 12.38 1.31 -4.39
CA ARG A 55 10.99 1.56 -4.85
C ARG A 55 9.96 1.10 -3.83
N GLU A 56 10.19 -0.05 -3.18
CA GLU A 56 9.35 -0.52 -2.08
C GLU A 56 9.41 0.43 -0.88
N ALA A 57 10.59 0.90 -0.50
CA ALA A 57 10.77 1.87 0.58
C ALA A 57 10.09 3.22 0.29
N LEU A 58 10.05 3.62 -0.99
CA LEU A 58 9.40 4.86 -1.44
C LEU A 58 7.87 4.79 -1.43
N ALA A 59 7.31 3.58 -1.27
CA ALA A 59 5.88 3.35 -1.12
C ALA A 59 5.39 3.47 0.35
N ILE A 60 6.31 3.61 1.32
CA ILE A 60 6.06 3.76 2.77
C ILE A 60 6.08 5.24 3.14
#